data_AF-A0A3N0YI31-F1
#
_entry.id   AF-A0A3N0YI31-F1
#
_cell.length_a   1.000
_cell.length_b   1.000
_cell.length_c   1.000
_cell.angle_alpha   90.00
_cell.angle_beta   90.00
_cell.angle_gamma   90.00
#
_symmetry.space_group_name_H-M   'P 1'
#
loop_
_entity.id
_entity.type
_entity.pdbx_description
1 polymer ?
#
loop_
_entity_poly.entity_id
_entity_poly.type
_entity_poly.pdbx_seq_one_letter_code
_entity_poly.pdbx_strand_id
1 'polypeptide(L)'
;MTETLKTRFEFPSSLIQAQGQALESLWEQCSSDSTVVRSACCNALVLLVEQGHADLPYVLNTTLNLLPSARNVQGLIKVVGRLLQIQASQRDNGASFTCPYSIRSFPHPYITVLENRPDCWPALLQEIDDFLQLATDKDEPVYVEMLVPFLRYLYCEPQRLPENALLRHSLLRVLLQPRGAPELDSLQEKGASGTRVVQELICSLFDLLPYMLVDSITAVVEFSSFAESLTSALLTDPGFWRKELTQLALQLLCACQLSVHLKGELMSLLHTLHQIIPAHAEELPSEQVIIGISLLLLSASTSQQTALLELAVKIVPPQVPPPWGASLLVMPLLQVLSCSSLMEALTDTQTHMKNLKLANSLLQIVQRESSDRKEDSTQLSLPLSTWYIELQVATSVLQRISLDSMSSVEWLYSLQSSLPVCEHVPDTVCLLVSHVIVSSHGNLCRLALETAAAIAEADPSKVEKVFRSFTWSTGFQRVLVRRLEGIAATVGMNFKALGSLAFFARCMRWITCDSLAWFNSNEMGEKNKNLPFHPSSISPSL
;
A
#
# COMPACT_ATOMS: atom_id res chain seq x y z
N MET A 1 -61.13 -55.26 -26.17
CA MET A 1 -61.29 -55.45 -24.72
C MET A 1 -60.03 -54.90 -24.06
N THR A 2 -59.90 -53.59 -23.82
CA THR A 2 -60.54 -52.75 -22.79
C THR A 2 -60.18 -53.13 -21.36
N GLU A 3 -59.72 -52.11 -20.61
CA GLU A 3 -59.58 -52.00 -19.16
C GLU A 3 -58.35 -52.75 -18.58
N THR A 4 -57.31 -52.07 -18.11
CA THR A 4 -57.35 -51.25 -16.89
C THR A 4 -56.40 -50.04 -16.95
N LEU A 5 -56.92 -48.93 -17.49
CA LEU A 5 -56.43 -47.57 -17.22
C LEU A 5 -57.31 -46.94 -16.14
N LYS A 6 -56.71 -46.11 -15.28
CA LYS A 6 -57.36 -45.14 -14.37
C LYS A 6 -58.18 -45.70 -13.21
N THR A 7 -57.55 -45.86 -12.04
CA THR A 7 -58.16 -45.44 -10.78
C THR A 7 -57.10 -45.09 -9.72
N ARG A 8 -57.06 -43.79 -9.39
CA ARG A 8 -56.89 -43.21 -8.06
C ARG A 8 -55.60 -43.50 -7.28
N PHE A 9 -54.57 -42.70 -7.57
CA PHE A 9 -53.94 -41.89 -6.53
C PHE A 9 -53.95 -40.44 -7.03
N GLU A 10 -55.14 -39.83 -7.01
CA GLU A 10 -55.25 -38.38 -6.95
C GLU A 10 -54.75 -37.99 -5.56
N PHE A 11 -53.48 -37.59 -5.46
CA PHE A 11 -53.05 -36.75 -4.36
C PHE A 11 -53.86 -35.45 -4.43
N PRO A 12 -54.32 -34.89 -3.30
CA PRO A 12 -55.32 -33.83 -3.34
C PRO A 12 -54.67 -32.57 -3.91
N SER A 13 -55.12 -32.15 -5.10
CA SER A 13 -54.75 -30.88 -5.72
C SER A 13 -54.94 -29.70 -4.76
N SER A 14 -55.85 -29.82 -3.80
CA SER A 14 -56.11 -28.85 -2.73
C SER A 14 -54.98 -28.72 -1.70
N LEU A 15 -54.17 -29.77 -1.48
CA LEU A 15 -53.09 -29.75 -0.49
C LEU A 15 -51.82 -29.09 -1.07
N ILE A 16 -51.54 -29.35 -2.35
CA ILE A 16 -50.51 -28.65 -3.13
C ILE A 16 -50.91 -27.18 -3.36
N GLN A 17 -52.19 -26.91 -3.64
CA GLN A 17 -52.72 -25.56 -3.80
C GLN A 17 -52.74 -24.78 -2.48
N ALA A 18 -53.06 -25.42 -1.35
CA ALA A 18 -52.97 -24.80 -0.03
C ALA A 18 -51.52 -24.54 0.40
N GLN A 19 -50.58 -25.43 0.06
CA GLN A 19 -49.14 -25.21 0.26
C GLN A 19 -48.65 -24.00 -0.56
N GLY A 20 -49.08 -23.87 -1.82
CA GLY A 20 -48.79 -22.71 -2.65
C GLY A 20 -49.34 -21.40 -2.07
N GLN A 21 -50.62 -21.39 -1.68
CA GLN A 21 -51.27 -20.20 -1.09
C GLN A 21 -50.69 -19.79 0.27
N ALA A 22 -50.32 -20.78 1.11
CA ALA A 22 -49.68 -20.52 2.39
C ALA A 22 -48.28 -19.92 2.21
N LEU A 23 -47.51 -20.43 1.23
CA LEU A 23 -46.19 -19.92 0.91
C LEU A 23 -46.26 -18.51 0.31
N GLU A 24 -47.21 -18.24 -0.59
CA GLU A 24 -47.49 -16.90 -1.13
C GLU A 24 -47.84 -15.90 -0.02
N SER A 25 -48.75 -16.29 0.89
CA SER A 25 -49.11 -15.47 2.06
C SER A 25 -47.89 -15.18 2.95
N LEU A 26 -46.99 -16.16 3.09
CA LEU A 26 -45.78 -16.01 3.87
C LEU A 26 -44.83 -14.99 3.23
N TRP A 27 -44.64 -15.05 1.91
CA TRP A 27 -43.83 -14.08 1.16
C TRP A 27 -44.36 -12.65 1.27
N GLU A 28 -45.68 -12.45 1.21
CA GLU A 28 -46.29 -11.14 1.41
C GLU A 28 -45.98 -10.58 2.81
N GLN A 29 -46.05 -11.42 3.83
CA GLN A 29 -45.83 -11.02 5.22
C GLN A 29 -44.34 -10.83 5.59
N CYS A 30 -43.40 -11.35 4.79
CA CYS A 30 -41.97 -11.07 4.96
C CYS A 30 -41.61 -9.58 4.78
N SER A 31 -42.44 -8.80 4.08
CA SER A 31 -42.27 -7.34 3.92
C SER A 31 -43.23 -6.51 4.78
N SER A 32 -43.86 -7.13 5.79
CA SER A 32 -44.84 -6.49 6.68
C SER A 32 -44.21 -5.38 7.54
N ASP A 33 -45.02 -4.36 7.86
CA ASP A 33 -44.65 -3.25 8.75
C ASP A 33 -44.44 -3.73 10.19
N SER A 34 -45.09 -4.83 10.60
CA SER A 34 -44.90 -5.43 11.92
C SER A 34 -43.58 -6.20 12.00
N THR A 35 -42.69 -5.76 12.89
CA THR A 35 -41.38 -6.39 13.14
C THR A 35 -41.49 -7.86 13.54
N VAL A 36 -42.48 -8.18 14.38
CA VAL A 36 -42.70 -9.53 14.91
C VAL A 36 -43.18 -10.48 13.81
N VAL A 37 -44.17 -10.04 13.01
CA VAL A 37 -44.73 -10.85 11.91
C VAL A 37 -43.66 -11.11 10.85
N ARG A 38 -42.99 -10.05 10.41
CA ARG A 38 -41.89 -10.15 9.43
C ARG A 38 -40.80 -11.12 9.88
N SER A 39 -40.33 -10.99 11.13
CA SER A 39 -39.29 -11.86 11.68
C SER A 39 -39.75 -13.32 11.75
N ALA A 40 -40.98 -13.57 12.22
CA ALA A 40 -41.54 -14.91 12.29
C ALA A 40 -41.67 -15.56 10.90
N CYS A 41 -42.17 -14.82 9.90
CA CYS A 41 -42.26 -15.29 8.52
C CYS A 41 -40.88 -15.56 7.92
N CYS A 42 -39.91 -14.65 8.08
CA CYS A 42 -38.54 -14.85 7.63
C CYS A 42 -37.89 -16.09 8.26
N ASN A 43 -38.05 -16.29 9.57
CA ASN A 43 -37.54 -17.48 10.25
C ASN A 43 -38.25 -18.76 9.77
N ALA A 44 -39.56 -18.70 9.49
CA ALA A 44 -40.30 -19.84 8.95
C ALA A 44 -39.77 -20.28 7.57
N LEU A 45 -39.39 -19.34 6.69
CA LEU A 45 -38.74 -19.68 5.41
C LEU A 45 -37.44 -20.44 5.60
N VAL A 46 -36.60 -19.97 6.53
CA VAL A 46 -35.32 -20.62 6.84
C VAL A 46 -35.57 -22.04 7.37
N LEU A 47 -36.52 -22.20 8.30
CA LEU A 47 -36.89 -23.52 8.85
C LEU A 47 -37.41 -24.49 7.78
N LEU A 48 -38.18 -24.01 6.81
CA LEU A 48 -38.63 -24.85 5.69
C LEU A 48 -37.46 -25.38 4.87
N VAL A 49 -36.41 -24.59 4.68
CA VAL A 49 -35.18 -25.03 3.99
C VAL A 49 -34.37 -25.98 4.87
N GLU A 50 -34.17 -25.66 6.15
CA GLU A 50 -33.43 -26.52 7.10
C GLU A 50 -34.04 -27.92 7.22
N GLN A 51 -35.37 -28.02 7.18
CA GLN A 51 -36.12 -29.28 7.27
C GLN A 51 -36.26 -30.01 5.93
N GLY A 52 -35.74 -29.46 4.83
CA GLY A 52 -35.84 -30.05 3.49
C GLY A 52 -37.24 -29.98 2.87
N HIS A 53 -38.09 -29.07 3.35
CA HIS A 53 -39.43 -28.81 2.81
C HIS A 53 -39.44 -27.74 1.71
N ALA A 54 -38.34 -27.00 1.51
CA ALA A 54 -38.16 -26.05 0.43
C ALA A 54 -36.71 -26.08 -0.10
N ASP A 55 -36.55 -25.90 -1.41
CA ASP A 55 -35.23 -25.88 -2.05
C ASP A 55 -34.49 -24.58 -1.75
N LEU A 56 -33.25 -24.68 -1.25
CA LEU A 56 -32.41 -23.52 -0.93
C LEU A 56 -32.26 -22.53 -2.10
N PRO A 57 -31.94 -22.97 -3.35
CA PRO A 57 -31.82 -22.04 -4.48
C PRO A 57 -33.13 -21.31 -4.80
N TYR A 58 -34.27 -21.98 -4.61
CA TYR A 58 -35.58 -21.38 -4.87
C TYR A 58 -35.89 -20.26 -3.86
N VAL A 59 -35.71 -20.54 -2.56
CA VAL A 59 -35.96 -19.55 -1.50
C VAL A 59 -34.99 -18.39 -1.63
N LEU A 60 -33.70 -18.66 -1.84
CA LEU A 60 -32.67 -17.61 -2.02
C LEU A 60 -32.99 -16.67 -3.18
N ASN A 61 -33.28 -17.21 -4.37
CA ASN A 61 -33.59 -16.40 -5.55
C ASN A 61 -34.88 -15.60 -5.36
N THR A 62 -35.90 -16.19 -4.72
CA THR A 62 -37.16 -15.49 -4.43
C THR A 62 -36.93 -14.35 -3.44
N THR A 63 -36.16 -14.56 -2.38
CA THR A 63 -35.78 -13.51 -1.43
C THR A 63 -35.02 -12.38 -2.13
N LEU A 64 -34.06 -12.69 -2.99
CA LEU A 64 -33.30 -11.68 -3.74
C LEU A 64 -34.19 -10.87 -4.68
N ASN A 65 -35.16 -11.50 -5.33
CA ASN A 65 -36.12 -10.82 -6.22
C ASN A 65 -37.10 -9.90 -5.48
N LEU A 66 -37.37 -10.14 -4.20
CA LEU A 66 -38.27 -9.31 -3.39
C LEU A 66 -37.59 -8.05 -2.83
N LEU A 67 -36.26 -8.07 -2.65
CA LEU A 67 -35.50 -6.98 -2.03
C LEU A 67 -35.69 -5.60 -2.68
N PRO A 68 -35.69 -5.43 -4.01
CA PRO A 68 -35.86 -4.11 -4.63
C PRO A 68 -37.18 -3.44 -4.22
N SER A 69 -38.27 -4.21 -4.19
CA SER A 69 -39.62 -3.74 -3.88
C SER A 69 -39.98 -3.74 -2.39
N ALA A 70 -39.16 -4.36 -1.55
CA ALA A 70 -39.46 -4.50 -0.14
C ALA A 70 -39.40 -3.15 0.59
N ARG A 71 -40.45 -2.86 1.36
CA ARG A 71 -40.49 -1.70 2.28
C ARG A 71 -39.45 -1.84 3.39
N ASN A 72 -39.22 -3.06 3.85
CA ASN A 72 -38.24 -3.38 4.87
C ASN A 72 -37.38 -4.59 4.46
N VAL A 73 -36.08 -4.37 4.40
CA VAL A 73 -35.11 -5.34 3.87
C VAL A 73 -34.41 -6.16 4.97
N GLN A 74 -34.49 -5.76 6.24
CA GLN A 74 -33.71 -6.37 7.33
C GLN A 74 -34.03 -7.87 7.52
N GLY A 75 -35.31 -8.25 7.45
CA GLY A 75 -35.71 -9.64 7.58
C GLY A 75 -35.25 -10.49 6.40
N LEU A 76 -35.32 -9.94 5.19
CA LEU A 76 -34.89 -10.61 3.96
C LEU A 76 -33.37 -10.81 3.92
N ILE A 77 -32.60 -9.80 4.32
CA ILE A 77 -31.13 -9.89 4.44
C ILE A 77 -30.75 -10.99 5.44
N LYS A 78 -31.46 -11.08 6.56
CA LYS A 78 -31.27 -12.17 7.53
C LYS A 78 -31.57 -13.54 6.97
N VAL A 79 -32.63 -13.69 6.15
CA VAL A 79 -32.89 -14.95 5.43
C VAL A 79 -31.71 -15.29 4.53
N VAL A 80 -31.20 -14.35 3.75
CA VAL A 80 -30.02 -14.57 2.89
C VAL A 80 -28.83 -15.07 3.71
N GLY A 81 -28.50 -14.41 4.82
CA GLY A 81 -27.40 -14.82 5.70
C GLY A 81 -27.57 -16.24 6.26
N ARG A 82 -28.78 -16.59 6.71
CA ARG A 82 -29.07 -17.96 7.19
C ARG A 82 -29.01 -19.02 6.09
N LEU A 83 -29.47 -18.72 4.87
CA LEU A 83 -29.36 -19.65 3.75
C LEU A 83 -27.88 -19.87 3.37
N LEU A 84 -27.05 -18.83 3.38
CA LEU A 84 -25.61 -18.97 3.18
C LEU A 84 -24.96 -19.84 4.27
N GLN A 85 -25.42 -19.74 5.53
CA GLN A 85 -24.93 -20.60 6.61
C GLN A 85 -25.30 -22.07 6.41
N ILE A 86 -26.55 -22.35 6.01
CA ILE A 86 -27.00 -23.70 5.69
C ILE A 86 -26.16 -24.27 4.55
N GLN A 87 -25.91 -23.49 3.50
CA GLN A 87 -25.10 -23.90 2.36
C GLN A 87 -23.64 -24.18 2.73
N ALA A 88 -23.03 -23.35 3.58
CA ALA A 88 -21.69 -23.58 4.12
C ALA A 88 -21.61 -24.87 4.95
N SER A 89 -22.70 -25.22 5.65
CA SER A 89 -22.78 -26.39 6.53
C SER A 89 -23.05 -27.70 5.78
N GLN A 90 -23.61 -27.65 4.56
CA GLN A 90 -24.01 -28.81 3.74
C GLN A 90 -22.83 -29.54 3.05
N ARG A 91 -21.61 -29.44 3.58
CA ARG A 91 -20.44 -30.08 2.96
C ARG A 91 -20.45 -31.60 3.13
N ASP A 92 -20.00 -32.32 2.10
CA ASP A 92 -19.67 -33.74 2.22
C ASP A 92 -18.42 -33.89 3.13
N ASN A 93 -18.50 -34.79 4.10
CA ASN A 93 -17.41 -35.08 5.03
C ASN A 93 -16.16 -35.58 4.26
N GLY A 94 -15.24 -34.68 3.93
CA GLY A 94 -13.95 -34.99 3.31
C GLY A 94 -13.53 -34.10 2.14
N ALA A 95 -14.44 -33.30 1.56
CA ALA A 95 -14.09 -32.37 0.48
C ALA A 95 -13.66 -30.99 1.04
N SER A 96 -12.64 -30.38 0.45
CA SER A 96 -12.34 -28.96 0.68
C SER A 96 -13.53 -28.12 0.25
N PHE A 97 -13.98 -27.20 1.09
CA PHE A 97 -15.05 -26.29 0.71
C PHE A 97 -14.61 -25.46 -0.50
N THR A 98 -15.55 -25.18 -1.40
CA THR A 98 -15.33 -24.25 -2.50
C THR A 98 -16.57 -23.39 -2.58
N CYS A 99 -16.40 -22.08 -2.43
CA CYS A 99 -17.51 -21.15 -2.48
C CYS A 99 -18.20 -21.28 -3.86
N PRO A 100 -19.51 -21.54 -3.91
CA PRO A 100 -20.24 -21.70 -5.16
C PRO A 100 -20.46 -20.36 -5.88
N TYR A 101 -20.20 -19.25 -5.18
CA TYR A 101 -20.38 -17.90 -5.69
C TYR A 101 -19.10 -17.31 -6.26
N SER A 102 -19.30 -16.39 -7.20
CA SER A 102 -18.25 -15.58 -7.81
C SER A 102 -18.70 -14.11 -7.81
N ILE A 103 -17.92 -13.25 -8.46
CA ILE A 103 -18.30 -11.84 -8.60
C ILE A 103 -19.30 -11.64 -9.75
N ARG A 104 -19.12 -12.33 -10.89
CA ARG A 104 -19.85 -12.03 -12.14
C ARG A 104 -20.75 -13.16 -12.66
N SER A 105 -20.26 -14.39 -12.72
CA SER A 105 -20.98 -15.49 -13.38
C SER A 105 -22.16 -16.01 -12.54
N PHE A 106 -21.96 -16.05 -11.23
CA PHE A 106 -22.97 -16.34 -10.23
C PHE A 106 -22.69 -15.43 -9.03
N PRO A 107 -23.22 -14.20 -9.03
CA PRO A 107 -22.84 -13.18 -8.06
C PRO A 107 -23.21 -13.64 -6.66
N HIS A 108 -22.33 -13.38 -5.70
CA HIS A 108 -22.63 -13.64 -4.29
C HIS A 108 -23.92 -12.91 -3.87
N PRO A 109 -24.80 -13.50 -3.03
CA PRO A 109 -26.08 -12.89 -2.68
C PRO A 109 -25.95 -11.49 -2.07
N TYR A 110 -24.92 -11.24 -1.25
CA TYR A 110 -24.64 -9.91 -0.72
C TYR A 110 -24.19 -8.88 -1.76
N ILE A 111 -23.57 -9.30 -2.87
CA ILE A 111 -23.30 -8.41 -4.01
C ILE A 111 -24.64 -8.00 -4.62
N THR A 112 -25.50 -8.99 -4.88
CA THR A 112 -26.83 -8.77 -5.46
C THR A 112 -27.70 -7.87 -4.58
N VAL A 113 -27.65 -8.05 -3.25
CA VAL A 113 -28.33 -7.19 -2.27
C VAL A 113 -27.86 -5.74 -2.39
N LEU A 114 -26.54 -5.53 -2.42
CA LEU A 114 -25.92 -4.20 -2.45
C LEU A 114 -26.20 -3.48 -3.76
N GLU A 115 -26.14 -4.17 -4.91
CA GLU A 115 -26.44 -3.61 -6.22
C GLU A 115 -27.91 -3.21 -6.38
N ASN A 116 -28.83 -3.98 -5.82
CA ASN A 116 -30.26 -3.69 -5.91
C ASN A 116 -30.72 -2.58 -4.95
N ARG A 117 -30.09 -2.49 -3.77
CA ARG A 117 -30.47 -1.55 -2.69
C ARG A 117 -29.21 -1.05 -1.95
N PRO A 118 -28.49 -0.05 -2.48
CA PRO A 118 -27.26 0.44 -1.84
C PRO A 118 -27.48 0.97 -0.41
N ASP A 119 -28.65 1.56 -0.14
CA ASP A 119 -29.02 2.11 1.17
C ASP A 119 -29.13 1.05 2.29
N CYS A 120 -29.20 -0.24 1.96
CA CYS A 120 -29.37 -1.31 2.95
C CYS A 120 -28.06 -1.78 3.60
N TRP A 121 -26.94 -1.17 3.24
CA TRP A 121 -25.61 -1.55 3.75
C TRP A 121 -25.50 -1.63 5.29
N PRO A 122 -26.21 -0.82 6.12
CA PRO A 122 -26.14 -0.99 7.58
C PRO A 122 -26.77 -2.30 8.06
N ALA A 123 -27.88 -2.73 7.44
CA ALA A 123 -28.52 -4.00 7.76
C ALA A 123 -27.68 -5.19 7.27
N LEU A 124 -27.03 -5.04 6.11
CA LEU A 124 -26.09 -6.02 5.59
C LEU A 124 -24.87 -6.17 6.52
N LEU A 125 -24.32 -5.05 7.01
CA LEU A 125 -23.20 -5.05 7.93
C LEU A 125 -23.52 -5.78 9.24
N GLN A 126 -24.72 -5.53 9.80
CA GLN A 126 -25.18 -6.22 10.99
C GLN A 126 -25.32 -7.73 10.76
N GLU A 127 -25.87 -8.15 9.63
CA GLU A 127 -25.98 -9.59 9.32
C GLU A 127 -24.60 -10.23 9.14
N ILE A 128 -23.64 -9.53 8.52
CA ILE A 128 -22.26 -10.04 8.41
C ILE A 128 -21.62 -10.20 9.80
N ASP A 129 -21.86 -9.28 10.72
CA ASP A 129 -21.36 -9.41 12.10
C ASP A 129 -21.96 -10.63 12.81
N ASP A 130 -23.29 -10.79 12.76
CA ASP A 130 -23.99 -11.97 13.32
C ASP A 130 -23.48 -13.28 12.67
N PHE A 131 -23.22 -13.25 11.36
CA PHE A 131 -22.69 -14.38 10.60
C PHE A 131 -21.26 -14.76 11.04
N LEU A 132 -20.40 -13.79 11.29
CA LEU A 132 -19.02 -14.02 11.76
C LEU A 132 -18.96 -14.39 13.24
N GLN A 133 -19.88 -13.87 14.06
CA GLN A 133 -19.99 -14.28 15.45
C GLN A 133 -20.32 -15.77 15.52
N LEU A 134 -21.28 -16.24 14.72
CA LEU A 134 -21.60 -17.66 14.64
C LEU A 134 -20.42 -18.51 14.14
N ALA A 135 -19.65 -18.01 13.18
CA ALA A 135 -18.45 -18.69 12.68
C ALA A 135 -17.42 -18.88 13.80
N THR A 136 -17.20 -17.84 14.61
CA THR A 136 -16.33 -17.85 15.79
C THR A 136 -16.83 -18.84 16.83
N ASP A 137 -18.13 -18.81 17.15
CA ASP A 137 -18.75 -19.70 18.14
C ASP A 137 -18.64 -21.18 17.77
N LYS A 138 -18.68 -21.49 16.47
CA LYS A 138 -18.54 -22.85 15.91
C LYS A 138 -17.11 -23.24 15.54
N ASP A 139 -16.16 -22.30 15.55
CA ASP A 139 -14.79 -22.43 15.01
C ASP A 139 -14.75 -22.98 13.56
N GLU A 140 -15.62 -22.46 12.69
CA GLU A 140 -15.79 -22.92 11.30
C GLU A 140 -15.27 -21.86 10.30
N PRO A 141 -14.02 -21.95 9.80
CA PRO A 141 -13.46 -20.97 8.86
C PRO A 141 -14.17 -20.94 7.50
N VAL A 142 -14.94 -21.99 7.18
CA VAL A 142 -15.73 -22.09 5.93
C VAL A 142 -16.70 -20.93 5.75
N TYR A 143 -17.24 -20.38 6.84
CA TYR A 143 -18.09 -19.19 6.76
C TYR A 143 -17.31 -17.99 6.21
N VAL A 144 -16.02 -17.85 6.55
CA VAL A 144 -15.15 -16.80 6.01
C VAL A 144 -14.96 -16.99 4.51
N GLU A 145 -14.65 -18.23 4.08
CA GLU A 145 -14.51 -18.57 2.65
C GLU A 145 -15.77 -18.24 1.84
N MET A 146 -16.97 -18.41 2.43
CA MET A 146 -18.24 -18.03 1.79
C MET A 146 -18.30 -16.53 1.49
N LEU A 147 -17.72 -15.67 2.35
CA LEU A 147 -17.75 -14.22 2.20
C LEU A 147 -16.68 -13.69 1.22
N VAL A 148 -15.64 -14.46 0.89
CA VAL A 148 -14.51 -14.01 0.06
C VAL A 148 -14.94 -13.36 -1.27
N PRO A 149 -15.91 -13.91 -2.05
CA PRO A 149 -16.34 -13.25 -3.28
C PRO A 149 -16.94 -11.86 -3.04
N PHE A 150 -17.69 -11.67 -1.95
CA PHE A 150 -18.23 -10.37 -1.57
C PHE A 150 -17.12 -9.39 -1.16
N LEU A 151 -16.12 -9.85 -0.39
CA LEU A 151 -14.97 -9.01 -0.03
C LEU A 151 -14.17 -8.58 -1.27
N ARG A 152 -13.91 -9.50 -2.20
CA ARG A 152 -13.22 -9.20 -3.46
C ARG A 152 -14.00 -8.20 -4.32
N TYR A 153 -15.32 -8.34 -4.41
CA TYR A 153 -16.16 -7.35 -5.08
C TYR A 153 -16.00 -5.97 -4.43
N LEU A 154 -16.16 -5.90 -3.10
CA LEU A 154 -16.20 -4.62 -2.42
C LEU A 154 -14.85 -3.87 -2.44
N TYR A 155 -13.72 -4.58 -2.30
CA TYR A 155 -12.39 -3.97 -2.19
C TYR A 155 -11.57 -3.95 -3.49
N CYS A 156 -11.84 -4.86 -4.45
CA CYS A 156 -11.00 -5.04 -5.64
C CYS A 156 -11.71 -4.75 -6.97
N GLU A 157 -12.99 -4.37 -6.96
CA GLU A 157 -13.70 -4.10 -8.21
C GLU A 157 -13.20 -2.82 -8.91
N PRO A 158 -12.94 -2.85 -10.25
CA PRO A 158 -12.39 -1.70 -10.98
C PRO A 158 -13.23 -0.43 -10.96
N GLN A 159 -14.56 -0.53 -10.80
CA GLN A 159 -15.45 0.63 -10.80
C GLN A 159 -15.51 1.35 -9.45
N ARG A 160 -14.89 0.77 -8.39
CA ARG A 160 -14.80 1.25 -6.99
C ARG A 160 -15.75 2.42 -6.68
N LEU A 161 -17.01 2.09 -6.40
CA LEU A 161 -18.01 3.13 -6.12
C LEU A 161 -17.66 3.88 -4.82
N PRO A 162 -17.62 5.22 -4.83
CA PRO A 162 -17.31 6.02 -3.64
C PRO A 162 -18.42 5.94 -2.59
N GLU A 163 -19.66 5.67 -3.00
CA GLU A 163 -20.81 5.47 -2.11
C GLU A 163 -20.59 4.33 -1.11
N ASN A 164 -19.80 3.32 -1.51
CA ASN A 164 -19.47 2.17 -0.69
C ASN A 164 -18.28 2.42 0.26
N ALA A 165 -17.70 3.63 0.31
CA ALA A 165 -16.54 3.92 1.16
C ALA A 165 -16.85 3.74 2.66
N LEU A 166 -18.01 4.21 3.13
CA LEU A 166 -18.43 4.03 4.52
C LEU A 166 -18.70 2.57 4.86
N LEU A 167 -19.29 1.81 3.93
CA LEU A 167 -19.45 0.36 4.07
C LEU A 167 -18.09 -0.34 4.16
N ARG A 168 -17.14 -0.08 3.25
CA ARG A 168 -15.78 -0.65 3.27
C ARG A 168 -15.10 -0.42 4.61
N HIS A 169 -15.17 0.82 5.11
CA HIS A 169 -14.55 1.18 6.38
C HIS A 169 -15.22 0.49 7.57
N SER A 170 -16.55 0.48 7.61
CA SER A 170 -17.31 -0.12 8.71
C SER A 170 -17.19 -1.64 8.71
N LEU A 171 -17.18 -2.25 7.53
CA LEU A 171 -16.98 -3.68 7.34
C LEU A 171 -15.61 -4.12 7.84
N LEU A 172 -14.54 -3.36 7.54
CA LEU A 172 -13.21 -3.69 8.02
C LEU A 172 -13.14 -3.73 9.55
N ARG A 173 -13.81 -2.80 10.23
CA ARG A 173 -13.92 -2.81 11.70
C ARG A 173 -14.65 -4.05 12.20
N VAL A 174 -15.75 -4.44 11.56
CA VAL A 174 -16.50 -5.66 11.90
C VAL A 174 -15.62 -6.90 11.66
N LEU A 175 -14.91 -6.99 10.54
CA LEU A 175 -14.08 -8.16 10.21
C LEU A 175 -12.95 -8.36 11.23
N LEU A 176 -12.27 -7.28 11.62
CA LEU A 176 -11.12 -7.32 12.51
C LEU A 176 -11.47 -7.06 13.99
N GLN A 177 -12.76 -6.97 14.34
CA GLN A 177 -13.19 -6.80 15.72
C GLN A 177 -12.70 -8.00 16.57
N PRO A 178 -12.06 -7.77 17.72
CA PRO A 178 -11.72 -8.83 18.66
C PRO A 178 -13.00 -9.54 19.13
N ARG A 179 -13.19 -10.79 18.71
CA ARG A 179 -14.32 -11.64 19.11
C ARG A 179 -13.86 -12.63 20.18
N GLY A 180 -13.86 -12.16 21.42
CA GLY A 180 -13.54 -12.97 22.60
C GLY A 180 -14.24 -12.38 23.84
N ALA A 181 -14.91 -13.22 24.62
CA ALA A 181 -15.59 -12.79 25.84
C ALA A 181 -14.56 -12.34 26.90
N PRO A 182 -14.77 -11.21 27.60
CA PRO A 182 -14.08 -10.93 28.85
C PRO A 182 -14.81 -11.70 29.96
N GLU A 183 -14.61 -13.02 30.05
CA GLU A 183 -15.06 -13.76 31.23
C GLU A 183 -13.92 -13.79 32.26
N LEU A 184 -14.11 -12.96 33.28
CA LEU A 184 -13.45 -13.03 34.57
C LEU A 184 -13.63 -14.45 35.14
N ASP A 185 -12.53 -15.04 35.62
CA ASP A 185 -12.51 -16.21 36.51
C ASP A 185 -13.05 -17.55 35.95
N SER A 186 -12.26 -18.25 35.14
CA SER A 186 -12.07 -19.69 35.36
C SER A 186 -10.74 -20.19 34.80
N LEU A 187 -9.84 -20.53 35.73
CA LEU A 187 -8.64 -21.34 35.50
C LEU A 187 -9.08 -22.75 35.08
N GLN A 188 -9.30 -23.00 33.79
CA GLN A 188 -9.26 -24.33 33.20
C GLN A 188 -9.15 -24.26 31.68
N GLU A 189 -8.23 -25.04 31.13
CA GLU A 189 -7.84 -25.19 29.73
C GLU A 189 -9.03 -25.40 28.77
N LYS A 190 -9.65 -24.31 28.31
CA LYS A 190 -10.47 -24.28 27.08
C LYS A 190 -9.73 -23.44 26.05
N GLY A 191 -8.96 -24.12 25.20
CA GLY A 191 -8.16 -23.48 24.17
C GLY A 191 -9.01 -22.68 23.18
N ALA A 192 -8.52 -21.49 22.82
CA ALA A 192 -8.47 -20.97 21.46
C ALA A 192 -9.72 -21.13 20.57
N SER A 193 -10.94 -21.03 21.11
CA SER A 193 -12.15 -21.03 20.27
C SER A 193 -12.19 -19.76 19.42
N GLY A 194 -12.22 -19.89 18.09
CA GLY A 194 -12.32 -18.77 17.15
C GLY A 194 -10.98 -18.25 16.60
N THR A 195 -9.84 -18.74 17.10
CA THR A 195 -8.52 -18.30 16.61
C THR A 195 -8.33 -18.63 15.12
N ARG A 196 -8.87 -19.76 14.65
CA ARG A 196 -8.75 -20.17 13.24
C ARG A 196 -9.60 -19.29 12.31
N VAL A 197 -10.79 -18.89 12.76
CA VAL A 197 -11.67 -17.98 12.01
C VAL A 197 -11.01 -16.61 11.86
N VAL A 198 -10.42 -16.08 12.93
CA VAL A 198 -9.69 -14.80 12.90
C VAL A 198 -8.45 -14.90 11.99
N GLN A 199 -7.69 -15.99 12.05
CA GLN A 199 -6.57 -16.23 11.14
C GLN A 199 -7.02 -16.27 9.68
N GLU A 200 -8.11 -16.98 9.37
CA GLU A 200 -8.65 -17.06 8.00
C GLU A 200 -9.14 -15.70 7.49
N LEU A 201 -9.76 -14.89 8.37
CA LEU A 201 -10.15 -13.51 8.05
C LEU A 201 -8.93 -12.64 7.71
N ILE A 202 -7.88 -12.71 8.51
CA ILE A 202 -6.63 -11.96 8.30
C ILE A 202 -5.99 -12.40 6.97
N CYS A 203 -5.88 -13.71 6.71
CA CYS A 203 -5.38 -14.25 5.44
C CYS A 203 -6.22 -13.76 4.26
N SER A 204 -7.54 -13.89 4.36
CA SER A 204 -8.47 -13.47 3.31
C SER A 204 -8.36 -11.98 2.99
N LEU A 205 -8.17 -11.13 4.01
CA LEU A 205 -7.97 -9.69 3.84
C LEU A 205 -6.58 -9.36 3.27
N PHE A 206 -5.55 -10.07 3.72
CA PHE A 206 -4.19 -9.91 3.22
C PHE A 206 -4.10 -10.24 1.72
N ASP A 207 -4.80 -11.29 1.29
CA ASP A 207 -4.88 -11.72 -0.11
C ASP A 207 -5.55 -10.68 -1.03
N LEU A 208 -6.31 -9.72 -0.49
CA LEU A 208 -6.91 -8.63 -1.27
C LEU A 208 -5.91 -7.52 -1.61
N LEU A 209 -4.90 -7.29 -0.76
CA LEU A 209 -3.99 -6.15 -0.86
C LEU A 209 -3.42 -5.96 -2.27
N PRO A 210 -2.90 -7.01 -2.95
CA PRO A 210 -2.29 -6.82 -4.27
C PRO A 210 -3.26 -6.41 -5.37
N TYR A 211 -4.55 -6.67 -5.17
CA TYR A 211 -5.60 -6.43 -6.17
C TYR A 211 -6.38 -5.13 -5.91
N MET A 212 -6.06 -4.40 -4.84
CA MET A 212 -6.68 -3.11 -4.57
C MET A 212 -6.22 -2.06 -5.60
N LEU A 213 -7.18 -1.37 -6.22
CA LEU A 213 -6.87 -0.31 -7.18
C LEU A 213 -6.49 0.99 -6.45
N VAL A 214 -5.23 1.40 -6.60
CA VAL A 214 -4.69 2.64 -6.00
C VAL A 214 -4.36 3.66 -7.10
N ASP A 215 -5.39 4.30 -7.64
CA ASP A 215 -5.32 5.21 -8.80
C ASP A 215 -5.50 6.70 -8.45
N SER A 216 -5.89 6.99 -7.21
CA SER A 216 -6.31 8.31 -6.77
C SER A 216 -5.93 8.55 -5.31
N ILE A 217 -5.86 9.82 -4.88
CA ILE A 217 -5.54 10.19 -3.49
C ILE A 217 -6.54 9.55 -2.52
N THR A 218 -7.83 9.49 -2.88
CA THR A 218 -8.85 8.83 -2.05
C THR A 218 -8.60 7.33 -1.90
N ALA A 219 -8.16 6.64 -2.96
CA ALA A 219 -7.82 5.23 -2.90
C ALA A 219 -6.57 4.98 -2.04
N VAL A 220 -5.58 5.88 -2.09
CA VAL A 220 -4.40 5.83 -1.19
C VAL A 220 -4.81 5.93 0.28
N VAL A 221 -5.74 6.84 0.62
CA VAL A 221 -6.23 7.00 1.99
C VAL A 221 -7.01 5.77 2.45
N GLU A 222 -7.90 5.23 1.62
CA GLU A 222 -8.63 3.99 1.92
C GLU A 222 -7.67 2.81 2.10
N PHE A 223 -6.68 2.66 1.20
CA PHE A 223 -5.64 1.65 1.30
C PHE A 223 -4.82 1.79 2.59
N SER A 224 -4.45 3.03 2.96
CA SER A 224 -3.71 3.31 4.19
C SER A 224 -4.50 2.89 5.44
N SER A 225 -5.78 3.27 5.51
CA SER A 225 -6.67 2.85 6.61
C SER A 225 -6.88 1.33 6.66
N PHE A 226 -6.92 0.68 5.50
CA PHE A 226 -7.01 -0.78 5.40
C PHE A 226 -5.74 -1.45 5.95
N ALA A 227 -4.58 -1.02 5.46
CA ALA A 227 -3.29 -1.55 5.87
C ALA A 227 -3.01 -1.28 7.36
N GLU A 228 -3.41 -0.14 7.91
CA GLU A 228 -3.28 0.17 9.33
C GLU A 228 -4.09 -0.79 10.21
N SER A 229 -5.36 -1.03 9.85
CA SER A 229 -6.21 -1.97 10.60
C SER A 229 -5.67 -3.40 10.54
N LEU A 230 -5.22 -3.84 9.35
CA LEU A 230 -4.61 -5.14 9.17
C LEU A 230 -3.29 -5.27 9.93
N THR A 231 -2.46 -4.22 9.94
CA THR A 231 -1.21 -4.18 10.72
C THR A 231 -1.50 -4.36 12.20
N SER A 232 -2.50 -3.65 12.74
CA SER A 232 -2.90 -3.80 14.14
C SER A 232 -3.32 -5.24 14.47
N ALA A 233 -4.01 -5.93 13.55
CA ALA A 233 -4.40 -7.32 13.76
C ALA A 233 -3.18 -8.26 13.73
N LEU A 234 -2.30 -8.13 12.74
CA LEU A 234 -1.10 -8.93 12.58
C LEU A 234 -0.11 -8.76 13.75
N LEU A 235 0.02 -7.54 14.29
CA LEU A 235 0.89 -7.24 15.43
C LEU A 235 0.40 -7.84 16.77
N THR A 236 -0.78 -8.48 16.80
CA THR A 236 -1.24 -9.24 17.98
C THR A 236 -0.38 -10.49 18.20
N ASP A 237 0.05 -11.15 17.11
CA ASP A 237 1.01 -12.26 17.14
C ASP A 237 2.08 -12.07 16.04
N PRO A 238 3.06 -11.18 16.28
CA PRO A 238 4.08 -10.85 15.28
C PRO A 238 4.97 -12.05 14.95
N GLY A 239 5.05 -13.06 15.83
CA GLY A 239 5.88 -14.24 15.63
C GLY A 239 5.29 -15.20 14.61
N PHE A 240 3.96 -15.27 14.50
CA PHE A 240 3.25 -16.10 13.52
C PHE A 240 3.21 -15.43 12.13
N TRP A 241 2.95 -14.13 12.06
CA TRP A 241 2.71 -13.38 10.83
C TRP A 241 3.95 -12.73 10.18
N ARG A 242 5.14 -13.32 10.36
CA ARG A 242 6.39 -12.65 9.98
C ARG A 242 6.51 -12.40 8.47
N LYS A 243 6.09 -13.38 7.68
CA LYS A 243 6.12 -13.29 6.21
C LYS A 243 5.15 -12.23 5.72
N GLU A 244 3.93 -12.24 6.26
CA GLU A 244 2.84 -11.32 5.91
C GLU A 244 3.22 -9.89 6.30
N LEU A 245 3.81 -9.67 7.48
CA LEU A 245 4.29 -8.36 7.92
C LEU A 245 5.43 -7.83 7.04
N THR A 246 6.36 -8.71 6.64
CA THR A 246 7.44 -8.34 5.70
C THR A 246 6.88 -7.95 4.33
N GLN A 247 5.93 -8.73 3.80
CA GLN A 247 5.27 -8.43 2.54
C GLN A 247 4.42 -7.16 2.63
N LEU A 248 3.72 -6.93 3.75
CA LEU A 248 2.94 -5.72 3.99
C LEU A 248 3.84 -4.47 4.01
N ALA A 249 5.00 -4.55 4.64
CA ALA A 249 5.98 -3.45 4.62
C ALA A 249 6.42 -3.10 3.19
N LEU A 250 6.67 -4.10 2.34
CA LEU A 250 7.01 -3.87 0.93
C LEU A 250 5.84 -3.29 0.12
N GLN A 251 4.61 -3.73 0.37
CA GLN A 251 3.41 -3.16 -0.27
C GLN A 251 3.18 -1.71 0.17
N LEU A 252 3.36 -1.40 1.46
CA LEU A 252 3.29 -0.04 1.98
C LEU A 252 4.36 0.86 1.37
N LEU A 253 5.57 0.35 1.13
CA LEU A 253 6.63 1.10 0.43
C LEU A 253 6.22 1.46 -1.00
N CYS A 254 5.56 0.53 -1.71
CA CYS A 254 4.98 0.80 -3.03
C CYS A 254 3.85 1.85 -2.95
N ALA A 255 2.98 1.76 -1.95
CA ALA A 255 1.92 2.73 -1.72
C ALA A 255 2.48 4.13 -1.40
N CYS A 256 3.60 4.22 -0.67
CA CYS A 256 4.31 5.49 -0.46
C CYS A 256 4.77 6.09 -1.80
N GLN A 257 5.36 5.29 -2.69
CA GLN A 257 5.75 5.77 -4.02
C GLN A 257 4.54 6.27 -4.82
N LEU A 258 3.45 5.51 -4.86
CA LEU A 258 2.21 5.93 -5.54
C LEU A 258 1.65 7.23 -4.96
N SER A 259 1.66 7.39 -3.63
CA SER A 259 1.22 8.61 -2.96
C SER A 259 2.05 9.82 -3.38
N VAL A 260 3.39 9.69 -3.49
CA VAL A 260 4.24 10.77 -4.02
C VAL A 260 3.86 11.14 -5.45
N HIS A 261 3.64 10.13 -6.31
CA HIS A 261 3.29 10.36 -7.73
C HIS A 261 1.93 11.05 -7.89
N LEU A 262 0.98 10.71 -7.01
CA LEU A 262 -0.35 11.31 -6.96
C LEU A 262 -0.39 12.63 -6.17
N LYS A 263 0.76 13.11 -5.66
CA LYS A 263 0.88 14.31 -4.80
C LYS A 263 0.04 14.24 -3.52
N GLY A 264 -0.12 13.03 -2.98
CA GLY A 264 -0.82 12.75 -1.72
C GLY A 264 0.08 12.89 -0.49
N GLU A 265 -0.50 12.59 0.67
CA GLU A 265 0.21 12.57 1.94
C GLU A 265 0.83 11.19 2.22
N LEU A 266 2.05 11.18 2.77
CA LEU A 266 2.78 9.95 3.12
C LEU A 266 2.62 9.54 4.59
N MET A 267 2.17 10.45 5.45
CA MET A 267 2.36 10.31 6.90
C MET A 267 1.63 9.11 7.50
N SER A 268 0.42 8.78 7.02
CA SER A 268 -0.32 7.61 7.49
C SER A 268 0.40 6.30 7.13
N LEU A 269 0.84 6.17 5.87
CA LEU A 269 1.60 5.01 5.40
C LEU A 269 2.94 4.87 6.12
N LEU A 270 3.65 5.97 6.34
CA LEU A 270 4.90 5.99 7.10
C LEU A 270 4.68 5.63 8.57
N HIS A 271 3.57 6.06 9.17
CA HIS A 271 3.21 5.67 10.53
C HIS A 271 3.05 4.16 10.64
N THR A 272 2.33 3.52 9.70
CA THR A 272 2.18 2.06 9.67
C THR A 272 3.53 1.35 9.47
N LEU A 273 4.37 1.83 8.55
CA LEU A 273 5.74 1.30 8.38
C LEU A 273 6.58 1.41 9.66
N HIS A 274 6.42 2.51 10.42
CA HIS A 274 7.11 2.70 11.69
C HIS A 274 6.68 1.73 12.80
N GLN A 275 5.50 1.12 12.69
CA GLN A 275 5.02 0.08 13.59
C GLN A 275 5.58 -1.30 13.20
N ILE A 276 5.63 -1.61 11.90
CA ILE A 276 6.09 -2.92 11.39
C ILE A 276 7.61 -3.08 11.51
N ILE A 277 8.39 -2.10 11.01
CA ILE A 277 9.84 -2.27 10.85
C ILE A 277 10.57 -2.59 12.16
N PRO A 278 10.30 -1.95 13.31
CA PRO A 278 10.97 -2.30 14.57
C PRO A 278 10.66 -3.70 15.09
N ALA A 279 9.47 -4.23 14.79
CA ALA A 279 9.04 -5.54 15.26
C ALA A 279 9.67 -6.69 14.45
N HIS A 280 10.09 -6.43 13.21
CA HIS A 280 10.54 -7.47 12.24
C HIS A 280 11.85 -7.11 11.51
N ALA A 281 12.68 -6.27 12.10
CA ALA A 281 13.88 -5.72 11.45
C ALA A 281 14.88 -6.80 10.95
N GLU A 282 14.90 -7.99 11.54
CA GLU A 282 15.87 -9.04 11.20
C GLU A 282 15.56 -9.81 9.90
N GLU A 283 14.27 -9.93 9.55
CA GLU A 283 13.76 -10.72 8.40
C GLU A 283 13.37 -9.82 7.20
N LEU A 284 13.40 -8.50 7.38
CA LEU A 284 13.12 -7.53 6.34
C LEU A 284 14.23 -7.55 5.26
N PRO A 285 13.90 -7.54 3.95
CA PRO A 285 14.90 -7.42 2.89
C PRO A 285 15.47 -6.00 2.89
N SER A 286 16.51 -5.83 3.71
CA SER A 286 17.08 -4.52 4.07
C SER A 286 17.47 -3.70 2.86
N GLU A 287 18.00 -4.34 1.81
CA GLU A 287 18.44 -3.73 0.58
C GLU A 287 17.30 -3.09 -0.20
N GLN A 288 16.18 -3.81 -0.38
CA GLN A 288 15.01 -3.31 -1.10
C GLN A 288 14.40 -2.12 -0.37
N VAL A 289 14.31 -2.22 0.95
CA VAL A 289 13.75 -1.14 1.79
C VAL A 289 14.68 0.06 1.83
N ILE A 290 16.01 -0.13 1.89
CA ILE A 290 16.99 0.95 1.81
C ILE A 290 16.92 1.66 0.45
N ILE A 291 16.88 0.92 -0.66
CA ILE A 291 16.74 1.52 -1.99
C ILE A 291 15.43 2.32 -2.06
N GLY A 292 14.30 1.74 -1.62
CA GLY A 292 13.02 2.42 -1.65
C GLY A 292 12.97 3.68 -0.78
N ILE A 293 13.48 3.64 0.46
CA ILE A 293 13.56 4.82 1.33
C ILE A 293 14.48 5.88 0.73
N SER A 294 15.61 5.48 0.15
CA SER A 294 16.51 6.41 -0.53
C SER A 294 15.79 7.14 -1.66
N LEU A 295 15.06 6.43 -2.52
CA LEU A 295 14.30 7.03 -3.62
C LEU A 295 13.17 7.95 -3.11
N LEU A 296 12.47 7.54 -2.06
CA LEU A 296 11.45 8.38 -1.43
C LEU A 296 12.07 9.67 -0.85
N LEU A 297 13.24 9.60 -0.20
CA LEU A 297 13.95 10.77 0.30
C LEU A 297 14.33 11.78 -0.80
N LEU A 298 14.65 11.30 -2.01
CA LEU A 298 14.96 12.16 -3.16
C LEU A 298 13.75 12.93 -3.70
N SER A 299 12.53 12.50 -3.36
CA SER A 299 11.27 13.04 -3.89
C SER A 299 10.35 13.66 -2.83
N ALA A 300 10.57 13.35 -1.56
CA ALA A 300 9.72 13.77 -0.44
C ALA A 300 9.94 15.25 -0.05
N SER A 301 8.88 15.87 0.46
CA SER A 301 8.93 17.23 1.04
C SER A 301 9.66 17.24 2.40
N THR A 302 10.08 18.41 2.88
CA THR A 302 10.86 18.53 4.12
C THR A 302 10.16 17.94 5.36
N SER A 303 8.83 18.05 5.45
CA SER A 303 8.06 17.48 6.55
C SER A 303 8.03 15.94 6.50
N GLN A 304 7.96 15.37 5.31
CA GLN A 304 7.96 13.92 5.08
C GLN A 304 9.36 13.31 5.27
N GLN A 305 10.41 14.05 4.93
CA GLN A 305 11.81 13.63 5.12
C GLN A 305 12.11 13.28 6.57
N THR A 306 11.52 13.97 7.56
CA THR A 306 11.76 13.66 8.98
C THR A 306 11.36 12.22 9.32
N ALA A 307 10.15 11.81 8.92
CA ALA A 307 9.67 10.45 9.18
C ALA A 307 10.48 9.40 8.40
N LEU A 308 10.85 9.68 7.14
CA LEU A 308 11.71 8.80 6.35
C LEU A 308 13.11 8.63 6.97
N LEU A 309 13.70 9.70 7.50
CA LEU A 309 14.99 9.65 8.18
C LEU A 309 14.90 8.86 9.50
N GLU A 310 13.83 9.03 10.26
CA GLU A 310 13.58 8.22 11.46
C GLU A 310 13.41 6.73 11.11
N LEU A 311 12.80 6.42 9.96
CA LEU A 311 12.62 5.06 9.49
C LEU A 311 13.97 4.46 9.08
N ALA A 312 14.81 5.24 8.39
CA ALA A 312 16.16 4.85 8.04
C ALA A 312 17.03 4.57 9.29
N VAL A 313 16.90 5.35 10.36
CA VAL A 313 17.60 5.08 11.64
C VAL A 313 17.17 3.75 12.27
N LYS A 314 15.90 3.37 12.13
CA LYS A 314 15.39 2.09 12.63
C LYS A 314 15.94 0.89 11.86
N ILE A 315 16.18 1.05 10.55
CA ILE A 315 16.75 0.01 9.68
C ILE A 315 18.28 -0.08 9.80
N VAL A 316 18.93 1.07 10.00
CA VAL A 316 20.38 1.19 10.18
C VAL A 316 20.67 1.66 11.61
N PRO A 317 20.46 0.80 12.62
CA PRO A 317 20.61 1.18 14.02
C PRO A 317 22.07 1.48 14.35
N PRO A 318 22.36 2.48 15.21
CA PRO A 318 23.74 2.90 15.50
C PRO A 318 24.56 1.86 16.28
N GLN A 319 23.91 0.87 16.91
CA GLN A 319 24.54 -0.15 17.75
C GLN A 319 25.11 -1.34 16.96
N VAL A 320 24.62 -1.57 15.74
CA VAL A 320 24.94 -2.74 14.91
C VAL A 320 25.71 -2.26 13.67
N PRO A 321 26.62 -3.07 13.08
CA PRO A 321 27.17 -2.75 11.76
C PRO A 321 26.04 -2.48 10.76
N PRO A 322 26.17 -1.45 9.90
CA PRO A 322 25.13 -1.13 8.94
C PRO A 322 24.87 -2.31 7.99
N PRO A 323 23.61 -2.56 7.60
CA PRO A 323 23.29 -3.60 6.65
C PRO A 323 23.99 -3.36 5.31
N TRP A 324 24.21 -4.44 4.56
CA TRP A 324 24.76 -4.37 3.22
C TRP A 324 23.85 -3.47 2.33
N GLY A 325 24.46 -2.57 1.56
CA GLY A 325 23.73 -1.58 0.76
C GLY A 325 23.38 -0.27 1.48
N ALA A 326 23.67 -0.11 2.77
CA ALA A 326 23.43 1.15 3.50
C ALA A 326 24.10 2.39 2.85
N SER A 327 25.20 2.20 2.13
CA SER A 327 25.90 3.26 1.38
C SER A 327 25.05 3.92 0.28
N LEU A 328 23.96 3.28 -0.14
CA LEU A 328 22.97 3.89 -1.04
C LEU A 328 22.25 5.08 -0.43
N LEU A 329 22.21 5.20 0.91
CA LEU A 329 21.65 6.36 1.60
C LEU A 329 22.55 7.60 1.50
N VAL A 330 23.83 7.46 1.16
CA VAL A 330 24.78 8.58 1.20
C VAL A 330 24.31 9.74 0.32
N MET A 331 23.90 9.48 -0.92
CA MET A 331 23.47 10.53 -1.84
C MET A 331 22.17 11.22 -1.41
N PRO A 332 21.08 10.51 -1.04
CA PRO A 332 19.88 11.14 -0.46
C PRO A 332 20.18 11.95 0.80
N LEU A 333 21.03 11.45 1.70
CA LEU A 333 21.41 12.17 2.92
C LEU A 333 22.20 13.45 2.61
N LEU A 334 23.12 13.40 1.64
CA LEU A 334 23.84 14.59 1.18
C LEU A 334 22.90 15.59 0.51
N GLN A 335 21.88 15.13 -0.21
CA GLN A 335 20.86 16.01 -0.77
C GLN A 335 20.05 16.70 0.33
N VAL A 336 19.61 15.98 1.37
CA VAL A 336 18.93 16.59 2.53
C VAL A 336 19.81 17.66 3.18
N LEU A 337 21.10 17.38 3.39
CA LEU A 337 22.05 18.34 3.97
C LEU A 337 22.38 19.53 3.06
N SER A 338 22.26 19.38 1.74
CA SER A 338 22.57 20.44 0.77
C SER A 338 21.37 21.32 0.47
N CYS A 339 20.16 20.75 0.46
CA CYS A 339 18.90 21.47 0.25
C CYS A 339 18.44 22.21 1.50
N SER A 340 18.90 21.80 2.69
CA SER A 340 18.54 22.43 3.96
C SER A 340 18.92 23.92 3.97
N SER A 341 20.13 24.30 3.54
CA SER A 341 20.58 25.70 3.54
C SER A 341 19.79 26.62 2.61
N LEU A 342 19.12 26.07 1.60
CA LEU A 342 18.30 26.84 0.66
C LEU A 342 16.86 27.03 1.15
N MET A 343 16.33 26.02 1.85
CA MET A 343 14.94 25.96 2.33
C MET A 343 14.78 26.45 3.76
N GLU A 344 15.87 26.85 4.43
CA GLU A 344 15.88 27.34 5.83
C GLU A 344 14.87 28.46 6.09
N ALA A 345 14.62 29.33 5.10
CA ALA A 345 13.64 30.42 5.19
C ALA A 345 12.16 29.96 5.06
N LEU A 346 11.92 28.76 4.52
CA LEU A 346 10.58 28.26 4.17
C LEU A 346 10.10 27.10 5.06
N THR A 347 10.97 26.58 5.93
CA THR A 347 10.69 25.39 6.76
C THR A 347 10.76 25.71 8.23
N ASP A 348 9.91 25.08 9.03
CA ASP A 348 9.98 25.17 10.50
C ASP A 348 11.39 24.81 10.99
N THR A 349 12.00 25.72 11.77
CA THR A 349 13.39 25.64 12.23
C THR A 349 13.63 24.37 13.05
N GLN A 350 12.63 23.90 13.82
CA GLN A 350 12.77 22.68 14.63
C GLN A 350 12.84 21.44 13.76
N THR A 351 11.92 21.30 12.81
CA THR A 351 11.88 20.20 11.83
C THR A 351 13.18 20.15 11.03
N HIS A 352 13.65 21.31 10.58
CA HIS A 352 14.91 21.45 9.85
C HIS A 352 16.12 20.98 10.66
N MET A 353 16.28 21.46 11.91
CA MET A 353 17.39 21.05 12.78
C MET A 353 17.35 19.55 13.09
N LYS A 354 16.15 18.96 13.22
CA LYS A 354 15.98 17.52 13.43
C LYS A 354 16.46 16.73 12.22
N ASN A 355 16.08 17.12 11.00
CA ASN A 355 16.52 16.48 9.77
C ASN A 355 18.05 16.54 9.61
N LEU A 356 18.67 17.69 9.90
CA LEU A 356 20.13 17.83 9.89
C LEU A 356 20.81 16.88 10.88
N LYS A 357 20.30 16.76 12.11
CA LYS A 357 20.87 15.86 13.13
C LYS A 357 20.74 14.41 12.71
N LEU A 358 19.56 13.99 12.26
CA LEU A 358 19.31 12.62 11.80
C LEU A 358 20.19 12.27 10.60
N ALA A 359 20.26 13.15 9.60
CA ALA A 359 21.03 12.90 8.39
C ALA A 359 22.54 12.80 8.68
N ASN A 360 23.08 13.68 9.53
CA ASN A 360 24.48 13.60 9.95
C ASN A 360 24.78 12.33 10.75
N SER A 361 23.89 11.93 11.66
CA SER A 361 24.03 10.69 12.42
C SER A 361 24.04 9.47 11.49
N LEU A 362 23.10 9.40 10.55
CA LEU A 362 23.02 8.32 9.58
C LEU A 362 24.27 8.24 8.69
N LEU A 363 24.77 9.38 8.18
CA LEU A 363 26.00 9.40 7.40
C LEU A 363 27.21 8.85 8.17
N GLN A 364 27.31 9.13 9.48
CA GLN A 364 28.37 8.58 10.32
C GLN A 364 28.26 7.07 10.52
N ILE A 365 27.03 6.53 10.59
CA ILE A 365 26.79 5.09 10.75
C ILE A 365 27.07 4.36 9.43
N VAL A 366 26.57 4.88 8.31
CA VAL A 366 26.69 4.30 6.97
C VAL A 366 28.15 4.22 6.48
N GLN A 367 29.05 5.05 7.01
CA GLN A 367 30.48 5.01 6.70
C GLN A 367 31.25 3.87 7.39
N ARG A 368 30.63 3.15 8.33
CA ARG A 368 31.24 2.01 9.02
C ARG A 368 31.25 0.78 8.10
N GLU A 369 32.09 -0.20 8.43
CA GLU A 369 32.10 -1.50 7.74
C GLU A 369 30.74 -2.17 7.85
N SER A 370 30.18 -2.58 6.70
CA SER A 370 28.87 -3.21 6.63
C SER A 370 28.88 -4.65 7.12
N SER A 371 27.73 -5.13 7.59
CA SER A 371 27.52 -6.53 7.92
C SER A 371 27.66 -7.42 6.69
N ASP A 372 27.86 -8.71 6.92
CA ASP A 372 27.80 -9.73 5.87
C ASP A 372 26.41 -9.77 5.22
N ARG A 373 26.39 -10.19 3.95
CA ARG A 373 25.18 -10.34 3.14
C ARG A 373 24.28 -11.43 3.73
N LYS A 374 22.98 -11.14 3.90
CA LYS A 374 21.95 -12.16 4.15
C LYS A 374 21.37 -12.65 2.82
N GLU A 375 21.17 -13.95 2.66
CA GLU A 375 20.68 -14.58 1.42
C GLU A 375 19.15 -14.77 1.36
N ASP A 376 18.40 -14.05 2.18
CA ASP A 376 16.95 -14.23 2.26
C ASP A 376 16.21 -13.15 1.45
N SER A 377 15.81 -13.49 0.23
CA SER A 377 15.02 -12.58 -0.61
C SER A 377 13.53 -12.89 -0.47
N THR A 378 12.86 -12.25 0.50
CA THR A 378 11.41 -12.14 0.45
C THR A 378 11.02 -11.35 -0.79
N GLN A 379 10.21 -11.96 -1.67
CA GLN A 379 9.72 -11.35 -2.90
C GLN A 379 8.20 -11.19 -2.83
N LEU A 380 7.69 -10.05 -3.33
CA LEU A 380 6.27 -9.90 -3.62
C LEU A 380 5.94 -10.62 -4.92
N SER A 381 4.97 -11.54 -4.88
CA SER A 381 4.46 -12.21 -6.08
C SER A 381 3.65 -11.26 -6.97
N LEU A 382 2.90 -10.35 -6.36
CA LEU A 382 2.07 -9.37 -7.05
C LEU A 382 2.23 -8.00 -6.34
N PRO A 383 3.10 -7.12 -6.82
CA PRO A 383 3.28 -5.80 -6.21
C PRO A 383 2.17 -4.83 -6.62
N LEU A 384 1.82 -3.90 -5.73
CA LEU A 384 0.88 -2.81 -6.01
C LEU A 384 1.31 -1.89 -7.15
N SER A 385 2.61 -1.77 -7.39
CA SER A 385 3.20 -0.88 -8.38
C SER A 385 4.35 -1.57 -9.11
N THR A 386 4.51 -1.28 -10.39
CA THR A 386 5.66 -1.74 -11.20
C THR A 386 6.99 -1.24 -10.65
N TRP A 387 6.97 -0.19 -9.82
CA TRP A 387 8.14 0.33 -9.12
C TRP A 387 8.84 -0.73 -8.25
N TYR A 388 8.12 -1.70 -7.70
CA TYR A 388 8.75 -2.81 -6.96
C TYR A 388 9.68 -3.65 -7.84
N ILE A 389 9.32 -3.85 -9.10
CA ILE A 389 10.15 -4.58 -10.07
C ILE A 389 11.44 -3.78 -10.32
N GLU A 390 11.36 -2.44 -10.41
CA GLU A 390 12.55 -1.59 -10.51
C GLU A 390 13.46 -1.73 -9.28
N LEU A 391 12.89 -1.82 -8.07
CA LEU A 391 13.66 -2.08 -6.85
C LEU A 391 14.37 -3.44 -6.92
N GLN A 392 13.66 -4.50 -7.32
CA GLN A 392 14.22 -5.84 -7.46
C GLN A 392 15.38 -5.88 -8.47
N VAL A 393 15.20 -5.22 -9.61
CA VAL A 393 16.25 -5.09 -10.64
C VAL A 393 17.44 -4.31 -10.07
N ALA A 394 17.19 -3.19 -9.39
CA ALA A 394 18.24 -2.37 -8.78
C ALA A 394 19.02 -3.15 -7.71
N THR A 395 18.34 -3.93 -6.86
CA THR A 395 18.98 -4.82 -5.88
C THR A 395 19.84 -5.88 -6.58
N SER A 396 19.33 -6.50 -7.66
CA SER A 396 20.07 -7.50 -8.43
C SER A 396 21.33 -6.91 -9.09
N VAL A 397 21.22 -5.70 -9.65
CA VAL A 397 22.36 -4.96 -10.22
C VAL A 397 23.37 -4.62 -9.12
N LEU A 398 22.91 -4.10 -7.97
CA LEU A 398 23.76 -3.79 -6.82
C LEU A 398 24.58 -5.02 -6.39
N GLN A 399 23.94 -6.19 -6.35
CA GLN A 399 24.61 -7.45 -6.02
C GLN A 399 25.71 -7.78 -7.03
N ARG A 400 25.44 -7.64 -8.34
CA ARG A 400 26.42 -7.92 -9.39
C ARG A 400 27.60 -6.95 -9.39
N ILE A 401 27.34 -5.65 -9.28
CA ILE A 401 28.41 -4.62 -9.32
C ILE A 401 29.28 -4.63 -8.06
N SER A 402 28.78 -5.18 -6.95
CA SER A 402 29.54 -5.27 -5.69
C SER A 402 30.39 -6.53 -5.57
N LEU A 403 30.15 -7.56 -6.41
CA LEU A 403 30.91 -8.81 -6.39
C LEU A 403 32.28 -8.67 -7.05
N ASP A 404 32.36 -7.91 -8.13
CA ASP A 404 33.56 -7.80 -8.94
C ASP A 404 33.69 -6.41 -9.61
N SER A 405 34.90 -5.86 -9.58
CA SER A 405 35.21 -4.56 -10.17
C SER A 405 35.06 -4.57 -11.69
N MET A 406 35.28 -5.70 -12.38
CA MET A 406 35.06 -5.75 -13.84
C MET A 406 33.58 -5.68 -14.18
N SER A 407 32.72 -6.35 -13.39
CA SER A 407 31.27 -6.25 -13.52
C SER A 407 30.77 -4.81 -13.37
N SER A 408 31.34 -4.03 -12.45
CA SER A 408 31.02 -2.60 -12.32
C SER A 408 31.44 -1.80 -13.56
N VAL A 409 32.61 -2.07 -14.13
CA VAL A 409 33.13 -1.41 -15.33
C VAL A 409 32.26 -1.70 -16.56
N GLU A 410 31.93 -2.98 -16.79
CA GLU A 410 31.07 -3.40 -17.90
C GLU A 410 29.68 -2.77 -17.80
N TRP A 411 29.10 -2.76 -16.60
CA TRP A 411 27.81 -2.12 -16.36
C TRP A 411 27.85 -0.61 -16.63
N LEU A 412 28.89 0.12 -16.20
CA LEU A 412 29.03 1.55 -16.46
C LEU A 412 29.18 1.86 -17.95
N TYR A 413 29.98 1.09 -18.70
CA TYR A 413 30.09 1.26 -20.15
C TYR A 413 28.78 0.93 -20.88
N SER A 414 28.10 -0.15 -20.48
CA SER A 414 26.78 -0.49 -21.01
C SER A 414 25.79 0.63 -20.76
N LEU A 415 25.79 1.21 -19.55
CA LEU A 415 24.95 2.33 -19.20
C LEU A 415 25.25 3.54 -20.09
N GLN A 416 26.51 3.97 -20.20
CA GLN A 416 26.92 5.08 -21.07
C GLN A 416 26.49 4.88 -22.53
N SER A 417 26.57 3.66 -23.06
CA SER A 417 26.14 3.35 -24.43
C SER A 417 24.63 3.46 -24.64
N SER A 418 23.83 3.25 -23.58
CA SER A 418 22.37 3.30 -23.61
C SER A 418 21.79 4.70 -23.39
N LEU A 419 22.52 5.59 -22.71
CA LEU A 419 22.07 6.95 -22.39
C LEU A 419 21.59 7.77 -23.59
N PRO A 420 22.22 7.73 -24.79
CA PRO A 420 21.76 8.51 -25.94
C PRO A 420 20.36 8.11 -26.44
N VAL A 421 19.88 6.93 -26.08
CA VAL A 421 18.59 6.36 -26.52
C VAL A 421 17.52 6.49 -25.43
N CYS A 422 17.89 6.83 -24.19
CA CYS A 422 16.96 6.96 -23.08
C CYS A 422 16.34 8.35 -23.02
N GLU A 423 15.00 8.43 -23.07
CA GLU A 423 14.27 9.69 -22.84
C GLU A 423 14.28 10.13 -21.36
N HIS A 424 14.29 9.17 -20.44
CA HIS A 424 14.34 9.41 -19.01
C HIS A 424 15.23 8.38 -18.31
N VAL A 425 16.11 8.84 -17.44
CA VAL A 425 16.96 7.93 -16.66
C VAL A 425 16.26 7.59 -15.34
N PRO A 426 16.06 6.31 -14.98
CA PRO A 426 15.46 5.96 -13.70
C PRO A 426 16.28 6.46 -12.51
N ASP A 427 15.63 6.93 -11.44
CA ASP A 427 16.33 7.41 -10.23
C ASP A 427 17.15 6.31 -9.54
N THR A 428 16.75 5.04 -9.70
CA THR A 428 17.49 3.85 -9.25
C THR A 428 18.89 3.79 -9.86
N VAL A 429 19.05 4.19 -11.13
CA VAL A 429 20.36 4.22 -11.81
C VAL A 429 21.25 5.28 -11.19
N CYS A 430 20.73 6.48 -10.95
CA CYS A 430 21.46 7.56 -10.29
C CYS A 430 21.96 7.15 -8.89
N LEU A 431 21.12 6.43 -8.15
CA LEU A 431 21.43 5.89 -6.84
C LEU A 431 22.55 4.82 -6.90
N LEU A 432 22.49 3.89 -7.85
CA LEU A 432 23.51 2.86 -8.06
C LEU A 432 24.86 3.45 -8.48
N VAL A 433 24.88 4.42 -9.41
CA VAL A 433 26.11 5.13 -9.79
C VAL A 433 26.69 5.86 -8.58
N SER A 434 25.85 6.50 -7.76
CA SER A 434 26.29 7.17 -6.53
C SER A 434 26.92 6.19 -5.54
N HIS A 435 26.36 4.98 -5.41
CA HIS A 435 26.98 3.93 -4.61
C HIS A 435 28.37 3.56 -5.13
N VAL A 436 28.53 3.35 -6.44
CA VAL A 436 29.85 3.04 -7.03
C VAL A 436 30.85 4.17 -6.78
N ILE A 437 30.44 5.44 -6.88
CA ILE A 437 31.32 6.58 -6.57
C ILE A 437 31.81 6.54 -5.12
N VAL A 438 30.94 6.16 -4.17
CA VAL A 438 31.26 6.10 -2.75
C VAL A 438 32.12 4.88 -2.40
N SER A 439 31.81 3.71 -2.97
CA SER A 439 32.46 2.45 -2.64
C SER A 439 33.78 2.22 -3.40
N SER A 440 33.96 2.79 -4.59
CA SER A 440 35.13 2.53 -5.43
C SER A 440 36.30 3.51 -5.25
N HIS A 441 37.46 3.09 -5.78
CA HIS A 441 38.71 3.86 -5.77
C HIS A 441 39.37 3.87 -7.16
N GLY A 442 40.23 4.86 -7.42
CA GLY A 442 41.04 4.92 -8.64
C GLY A 442 40.24 5.06 -9.93
N ASN A 443 40.55 4.22 -10.93
CA ASN A 443 39.96 4.30 -12.28
C ASN A 443 38.45 4.05 -12.31
N LEU A 444 37.94 3.15 -11.46
CA LEU A 444 36.51 2.85 -11.40
C LEU A 444 35.71 4.05 -10.89
N CYS A 445 36.23 4.76 -9.88
CA CYS A 445 35.59 5.99 -9.37
C CYS A 445 35.57 7.09 -10.44
N ARG A 446 36.66 7.23 -11.21
CA ARG A 446 36.71 8.17 -12.34
C ARG A 446 35.68 7.83 -13.42
N LEU A 447 35.58 6.56 -13.81
CA LEU A 447 34.57 6.11 -14.78
C LEU A 447 33.14 6.34 -14.27
N ALA A 448 32.88 6.11 -12.99
CA ALA A 448 31.57 6.35 -12.38
C ALA A 448 31.21 7.85 -12.38
N LEU A 449 32.18 8.74 -12.11
CA LEU A 449 32.00 10.20 -12.20
C LEU A 449 31.76 10.67 -13.63
N GLU A 450 32.49 10.12 -14.61
CA GLU A 450 32.26 10.39 -16.05
C GLU A 450 30.87 9.90 -16.49
N THR A 451 30.43 8.76 -15.97
CA THR A 451 29.07 8.24 -16.22
C THR A 451 28.00 9.11 -15.59
N ALA A 452 28.21 9.59 -14.35
CA ALA A 452 27.30 10.54 -13.71
C ALA A 452 27.16 11.83 -14.51
N ALA A 453 28.27 12.34 -15.07
CA ALA A 453 28.27 13.49 -15.97
C ALA A 453 27.47 13.23 -17.25
N ALA A 454 27.64 12.06 -17.88
CA ALA A 454 26.87 11.67 -19.04
C ALA A 454 25.36 11.54 -18.74
N ILE A 455 24.98 11.03 -17.57
CA ILE A 455 23.58 10.98 -17.12
C ILE A 455 22.98 12.38 -17.02
N ALA A 456 23.71 13.33 -16.43
CA ALA A 456 23.26 14.71 -16.30
C ALA A 456 23.16 15.44 -17.66
N GLU A 457 24.00 15.08 -18.62
CA GLU A 457 23.94 15.63 -19.99
C GLU A 457 22.77 15.05 -20.78
N ALA A 458 22.49 13.75 -20.62
CA ALA A 458 21.36 13.08 -21.28
C ALA A 458 20.00 13.46 -20.65
N ASP A 459 19.93 13.58 -19.32
CA ASP A 459 18.72 13.95 -18.58
C ASP A 459 19.02 15.06 -17.54
N PRO A 460 18.85 16.34 -17.92
CA PRO A 460 19.10 17.48 -17.05
C PRO A 460 18.26 17.49 -15.77
N SER A 461 17.11 16.80 -15.75
CA SER A 461 16.27 16.70 -14.53
C SER A 461 16.99 15.97 -13.39
N LYS A 462 18.01 15.17 -13.70
CA LYS A 462 18.81 14.42 -12.72
C LYS A 462 19.96 15.21 -12.12
N VAL A 463 20.26 16.39 -12.64
CA VAL A 463 21.34 17.27 -12.12
C VAL A 463 21.08 17.66 -10.67
N GLU A 464 19.83 17.99 -10.32
CA GLU A 464 19.48 18.37 -8.94
C GLU A 464 19.70 17.23 -7.95
N LYS A 465 19.47 15.99 -8.38
CA LYS A 465 19.64 14.79 -7.55
C LYS A 465 21.13 14.39 -7.47
N VAL A 466 21.79 14.28 -8.63
CA VAL A 466 23.14 13.71 -8.74
C VAL A 466 24.27 14.69 -8.48
N PHE A 467 24.13 15.98 -8.78
CA PHE A 467 25.25 16.93 -8.67
C PHE A 467 25.12 17.93 -7.52
N ARG A 468 23.89 18.37 -7.21
CA ARG A 468 23.65 19.33 -6.12
C ARG A 468 24.13 18.78 -4.77
N SER A 469 23.98 17.47 -4.56
CA SER A 469 24.45 16.72 -3.39
C SER A 469 25.99 16.69 -3.23
N PHE A 470 26.76 16.82 -4.31
CA PHE A 470 28.24 16.80 -4.28
C PHE A 470 28.86 18.20 -4.26
N THR A 471 28.16 19.22 -4.75
CA THR A 471 28.73 20.57 -4.92
C THR A 471 28.71 21.45 -3.65
N TRP A 472 27.85 21.15 -2.66
CA TRP A 472 27.59 22.07 -1.53
C TRP A 472 27.82 21.50 -0.13
N SER A 473 28.06 20.19 0.01
CA SER A 473 28.42 19.59 1.30
C SER A 473 29.88 19.88 1.66
N THR A 474 30.11 20.85 2.55
CA THR A 474 31.42 21.12 3.19
C THR A 474 31.99 19.89 3.93
N GLY A 475 31.15 18.89 4.24
CA GLY A 475 31.56 17.60 4.80
C GLY A 475 32.11 16.62 3.75
N PHE A 476 31.48 16.54 2.58
CA PHE A 476 31.98 15.72 1.47
C PHE A 476 33.19 16.36 0.79
N GLN A 477 33.33 17.69 0.87
CA GLN A 477 34.59 18.35 0.51
C GLN A 477 35.77 17.74 1.27
N ARG A 478 35.67 17.38 2.55
CA ARG A 478 36.80 16.71 3.25
C ARG A 478 36.99 15.25 2.88
N VAL A 479 35.94 14.49 2.56
CA VAL A 479 36.04 13.06 2.20
C VAL A 479 36.50 12.90 0.75
N LEU A 480 35.92 13.66 -0.18
CA LEU A 480 36.31 13.72 -1.58
C LEU A 480 37.67 14.39 -1.74
N VAL A 481 37.97 15.49 -1.01
CA VAL A 481 39.32 16.09 -1.03
C VAL A 481 40.35 15.17 -0.38
N ARG A 482 40.10 14.51 0.76
CA ARG A 482 41.08 13.53 1.31
C ARG A 482 41.28 12.32 0.41
N ARG A 483 40.23 11.82 -0.27
CA ARG A 483 40.37 10.72 -1.24
C ARG A 483 41.04 11.17 -2.55
N LEU A 484 40.75 12.36 -3.06
CA LEU A 484 41.42 12.95 -4.23
C LEU A 484 42.87 13.38 -3.93
N GLU A 485 43.17 13.88 -2.73
CA GLU A 485 44.52 14.16 -2.23
C GLU A 485 45.33 12.86 -2.06
N GLY A 486 44.69 11.78 -1.58
CA GLY A 486 45.29 10.45 -1.54
C GLY A 486 45.69 9.93 -2.92
N ILE A 487 44.82 10.12 -3.94
CA ILE A 487 45.07 9.77 -5.35
C ILE A 487 46.16 10.67 -5.95
N ALA A 488 46.15 11.97 -5.65
CA ALA A 488 47.19 12.89 -6.11
C ALA A 488 48.58 12.57 -5.52
N ALA A 489 48.62 12.10 -4.26
CA ALA A 489 49.84 11.66 -3.59
C ALA A 489 50.38 10.32 -4.10
N THR A 490 49.51 9.39 -4.56
CA THR A 490 49.96 8.10 -5.14
C THR A 490 50.42 8.22 -6.60
N VAL A 491 49.94 9.22 -7.35
CA VAL A 491 50.18 9.34 -8.80
C VAL A 491 51.11 10.52 -9.16
N GLY A 492 51.54 11.34 -8.19
CA GLY A 492 52.53 12.40 -8.43
C GLY A 492 52.07 13.42 -9.48
N MET A 493 50.78 13.73 -9.55
CA MET A 493 50.23 14.67 -10.54
C MET A 493 49.97 16.06 -9.95
N ASN A 494 50.51 17.06 -10.64
CA ASN A 494 50.36 18.48 -10.32
C ASN A 494 48.90 18.93 -10.57
N PHE A 495 48.30 19.62 -9.60
CA PHE A 495 46.90 20.07 -9.55
C PHE A 495 46.41 20.88 -10.78
N LYS A 496 47.31 21.34 -11.65
CA LYS A 496 47.00 22.11 -12.87
C LYS A 496 46.56 21.26 -14.08
N ALA A 497 46.68 19.93 -14.03
CA ALA A 497 46.34 19.04 -15.16
C ALA A 497 44.89 18.50 -15.12
N LEU A 498 44.11 18.81 -14.09
CA LEU A 498 42.70 18.40 -14.00
C LEU A 498 41.79 19.32 -14.81
N GLY A 499 41.54 18.95 -16.07
CA GLY A 499 40.44 19.48 -16.90
C GLY A 499 39.03 19.30 -16.31
N SER A 500 38.93 18.60 -15.18
CA SER A 500 37.71 18.43 -14.37
C SER A 500 37.23 19.74 -13.70
N LEU A 501 38.12 20.71 -13.44
CA LEU A 501 37.71 22.03 -12.92
C LEU A 501 37.02 22.90 -13.96
N ALA A 502 37.35 22.76 -15.25
CA ALA A 502 36.65 23.45 -16.33
C ALA A 502 35.24 22.87 -16.57
N PHE A 503 35.07 21.57 -16.31
CA PHE A 503 33.77 20.90 -16.33
C PHE A 503 32.92 21.26 -15.11
N PHE A 504 33.50 21.23 -13.91
CA PHE A 504 32.85 21.73 -12.69
C PHE A 504 32.48 23.22 -12.80
N ALA A 505 33.32 24.04 -13.44
CA ALA A 505 33.01 25.43 -13.77
C ALA A 505 31.95 25.59 -14.87
N ARG A 506 31.82 24.62 -15.80
CA ARG A 506 30.75 24.58 -16.80
C ARG A 506 29.40 24.20 -16.17
N CYS A 507 29.37 23.18 -15.31
CA CYS A 507 28.18 22.81 -14.53
C CYS A 507 27.78 23.93 -13.56
N MET A 508 28.73 24.59 -12.90
CA MET A 508 28.47 25.76 -12.04
C MET A 508 27.99 26.99 -12.83
N ARG A 509 28.47 27.22 -14.06
CA ARG A 509 27.91 28.26 -14.96
C ARG A 509 26.47 27.95 -15.36
N TRP A 510 26.12 26.69 -15.57
CA TRP A 510 24.75 26.28 -15.87
C TRP A 510 23.81 26.51 -14.68
N ILE A 511 24.20 26.07 -13.47
CA ILE A 511 23.42 26.23 -12.23
C ILE A 511 23.20 27.72 -11.87
N THR A 512 24.19 28.58 -12.16
CA THR A 512 24.08 30.03 -11.93
C THR A 512 23.29 30.76 -13.02
N CYS A 513 23.32 30.32 -14.28
CA CYS A 513 22.57 30.94 -15.37
C CYS A 513 21.05 30.72 -15.26
N ASP A 514 20.58 29.53 -14.88
CA ASP A 514 19.13 29.27 -14.75
C ASP A 514 18.51 29.87 -13.48
N SER A 515 19.27 29.94 -12.38
CA SER A 515 18.82 30.63 -11.17
C SER A 515 18.66 32.14 -11.40
N LEU A 516 19.49 32.74 -12.26
CA LEU A 516 19.39 34.16 -12.67
C LEU A 516 18.29 34.39 -13.72
N ALA A 517 18.01 33.43 -14.60
CA ALA A 517 16.93 33.53 -15.58
C ALA A 517 15.53 33.43 -14.93
N TRP A 518 15.40 32.58 -13.89
CA TRP A 518 14.18 32.48 -13.10
C TRP A 518 13.95 33.71 -12.20
N PHE A 519 15.01 34.25 -11.57
CA PHE A 519 14.91 35.48 -10.78
C PHE A 519 14.60 36.72 -11.64
N ASN A 520 15.22 36.85 -12.82
CA ASN A 520 14.98 38.00 -13.71
C ASN A 520 13.60 37.96 -14.40
N SER A 521 13.00 36.78 -14.57
CA SER A 521 11.64 36.67 -15.14
C SER A 521 10.56 37.05 -14.13
N ASN A 522 10.79 36.88 -12.82
CA ASN A 522 9.86 37.30 -11.76
C ASN A 522 10.04 38.76 -11.34
N GLU A 523 11.20 39.39 -11.52
CA GLU A 523 11.38 40.83 -11.24
C GLU A 523 10.86 41.76 -12.36
N MET A 524 10.66 41.26 -13.59
CA MET A 524 10.06 42.05 -14.68
C MET A 524 8.52 42.08 -14.68
N GLY A 525 7.87 41.38 -13.74
CA GLY A 525 6.41 41.43 -13.54
C GLY A 525 5.92 42.55 -12.59
N GLU A 526 6.80 43.13 -11.76
CA GLU A 526 6.38 44.07 -10.69
C GLU A 526 6.93 45.51 -10.82
N LYS A 527 7.75 45.82 -11.82
CA LYS A 527 8.31 47.19 -12.01
C LYS A 527 7.57 48.02 -13.08
N ASN A 528 6.24 48.00 -13.08
CA ASN A 528 5.47 48.93 -13.91
C ASN A 528 4.16 49.44 -13.28
N LYS A 529 4.22 49.93 -12.04
CA LYS A 529 3.24 50.88 -11.50
C LYS A 529 3.95 51.80 -10.51
N ASN A 530 4.38 52.97 -10.98
CA ASN A 530 4.52 54.18 -10.18
C ASN A 530 4.79 55.38 -11.10
N LEU A 531 3.73 56.10 -11.45
CA LEU A 531 3.80 57.52 -11.78
C LEU A 531 2.70 58.25 -10.97
N PRO A 532 3.01 59.38 -10.31
CA PRO A 532 2.16 60.00 -9.30
C PRO A 532 1.35 61.17 -9.89
N PHE A 533 0.14 61.45 -9.41
CA PHE A 533 -0.43 62.82 -9.43
C PHE A 533 -1.52 63.01 -8.36
N HIS A 534 -1.56 64.25 -7.87
CA HIS A 534 -2.14 64.79 -6.63
C HIS A 534 -3.69 64.77 -6.47
N PRO A 535 -4.21 65.09 -5.26
CA PRO A 535 -5.61 64.98 -4.87
C PRO A 535 -6.39 66.30 -5.03
N SER A 536 -7.66 66.24 -5.44
CA SER A 536 -8.74 67.12 -4.96
C SER A 536 -10.08 66.82 -5.63
N SER A 537 -11.07 66.51 -4.78
CA SER A 537 -12.49 66.95 -4.81
C SER A 537 -13.38 66.69 -6.04
N ILE A 538 -14.51 66.00 -5.78
CA ILE A 538 -15.92 66.37 -6.05
C ILE A 538 -16.75 65.09 -6.34
N SER A 539 -17.83 64.92 -5.58
CA SER A 539 -18.94 63.95 -5.71
C SER A 539 -19.95 64.37 -6.80
N PRO A 540 -21.13 63.73 -6.99
CA PRO A 540 -21.52 62.31 -7.15
C PRO A 540 -22.36 62.09 -8.45
N SER A 541 -23.04 60.93 -8.56
CA SER A 541 -24.06 60.50 -9.56
C SER A 541 -23.49 60.00 -10.90
N LEU A 542 -23.86 58.82 -11.43
CA LEU A 542 -25.13 58.08 -11.45
C LEU A 542 -24.90 56.56 -11.29
#